data_AF-A0A2V1DKL8-F1
#
_entry.id   AF-A0A2V1DKL8-F1
#
_cell.length_a   1.000
_cell.length_b   1.000
_cell.length_c   1.000
_cell.angle_alpha   90.00
_cell.angle_beta   90.00
_cell.angle_gamma   90.00
#
_symmetry.space_group_name_H-M   'P 1'
#
loop_
_entity.id
_entity.type
_entity.pdbx_description
1 polymer ?
#
loop_
_entity_poly.entity_id
_entity_poly.type
_entity_poly.pdbx_seq_one_letter_code
_entity_poly.pdbx_strand_id
1 'polypeptide(L)'
;MTGAEKKDPSKLLTTAANIFSCLVNYNNRELILEALHSHMLMFLSILDGDPPRKLQGILYDALERQISDAVESLVVLFRENKKTIEDAMGDLTGALDDKPTSRDTALGSLLHSFHAHFISGETPPTEGKKKELTEAKKKDLISEAARWIQTYKLDEDQTYNRLGRTLGNIKSGRDIVNLLYDLALPQLTLNTFVRFIRVFTMAKTPNILYGLPGTSTTTHTPSREIKQAFVSQDKSGFSDAAMKKARESLSLADDKIPFQQLVPVEKQHVLRLLECLHAKRTPQQGAPHYNLFGYSACKTMQQTEQLSLIYKKILIECRNKNDAFEVFWRAMVRYGILDLIDKKGYREDRKTIPELAKELSYPLKGDESVWVLKAFLRAAADSDPPDCLIRDFGFHLCTKREETVYLKAVYSQLLQKCSVSTLHEACMAGKLRELSRSYGIPVDENKQRLLGNQIGAAGVGYQTTDREFWRKGGIYKSSKKQALYINDRYIKLAREEFEQDRKNSLRFG
;
A
#
# COMPACT_ATOMS: atom_id res chain seq x y z
N MET A 1 -30.38 32.19 -19.18
CA MET A 1 -29.15 32.14 -18.35
C MET A 1 -27.95 31.96 -19.27
N THR A 2 -27.39 33.06 -19.76
CA THR A 2 -26.17 33.10 -20.58
C THR A 2 -25.16 33.95 -19.81
N GLY A 3 -24.22 33.28 -19.16
CA GLY A 3 -23.23 33.91 -18.30
C GLY A 3 -22.24 32.88 -17.78
N ALA A 4 -21.67 32.08 -18.68
CA ALA A 4 -20.47 31.33 -18.35
C ALA A 4 -19.29 32.30 -18.50
N GLU A 5 -18.78 32.82 -17.38
CA GLU A 5 -17.50 33.53 -17.36
C GLU A 5 -16.44 32.65 -18.01
N LYS A 6 -15.84 33.13 -19.10
CA LYS A 6 -14.66 32.51 -19.71
C LYS A 6 -13.53 32.57 -18.67
N LYS A 7 -13.32 31.47 -17.95
CA LYS A 7 -12.19 31.33 -17.04
C LYS A 7 -10.90 31.51 -17.83
N ASP A 8 -10.03 32.38 -17.33
CA ASP A 8 -8.71 32.67 -17.89
C ASP A 8 -7.90 31.36 -18.05
N PRO A 9 -7.58 30.95 -19.29
CA PRO A 9 -6.85 29.71 -19.57
C PRO A 9 -5.50 29.64 -18.85
N SER A 10 -4.85 30.79 -18.61
CA SER A 10 -3.53 30.85 -17.95
C SER A 10 -3.59 30.43 -16.47
N LYS A 11 -4.67 30.78 -15.76
CA LYS A 11 -4.89 30.38 -14.36
C LYS A 11 -5.21 28.89 -14.23
N LEU A 12 -5.96 28.34 -15.19
CA LEU A 12 -6.26 26.91 -15.25
C LEU A 12 -5.00 26.09 -15.55
N LEU A 13 -4.15 26.57 -16.46
CA LEU A 13 -2.84 25.98 -16.76
C LEU A 13 -1.90 25.97 -15.55
N THR A 14 -1.84 27.10 -14.82
CA THR A 14 -1.05 27.21 -13.59
C THR A 14 -1.56 26.25 -12.50
N THR A 15 -2.89 26.12 -12.39
CA THR A 15 -3.52 25.20 -11.43
C THR A 15 -3.22 23.74 -11.77
N ALA A 16 -3.26 23.36 -13.04
CA ALA A 16 -2.92 22.01 -13.46
C ALA A 16 -1.43 21.69 -13.29
N ALA A 17 -0.53 22.64 -13.57
CA ALA A 17 0.89 22.48 -13.29
C ALA A 17 1.15 22.27 -11.78
N ASN A 18 0.45 23.01 -10.92
CA ASN A 18 0.53 22.84 -9.46
C ASN A 18 -0.04 21.51 -8.98
N ILE A 19 -1.18 21.05 -9.54
CA ILE A 19 -1.76 19.74 -9.23
C ILE A 19 -0.81 18.63 -9.68
N PHE A 20 -0.21 18.75 -10.87
CA PHE A 20 0.75 17.78 -11.38
C PHE A 20 2.01 17.73 -10.51
N SER A 21 2.56 18.89 -10.12
CA SER A 21 3.67 18.98 -9.16
C SER A 21 3.33 18.34 -7.80
N CYS A 22 2.10 18.53 -7.31
CA CYS A 22 1.62 17.86 -6.11
C CYS A 22 1.50 16.35 -6.28
N LEU A 23 0.99 15.86 -7.41
CA LEU A 23 0.82 14.43 -7.70
C LEU A 23 2.16 13.69 -7.85
N VAL A 24 3.17 14.36 -8.41
CA VAL A 24 4.55 13.84 -8.52
C VAL A 24 5.19 13.59 -7.14
N ASN A 25 4.77 14.32 -6.10
CA ASN A 25 5.25 14.16 -4.73
C ASN A 25 4.56 13.03 -3.92
N TYR A 26 3.59 12.31 -4.51
CA TYR A 26 2.90 11.20 -3.84
C TYR A 26 3.57 9.85 -4.14
N ASN A 27 3.89 9.06 -3.13
CA ASN A 27 4.41 7.69 -3.29
C ASN A 27 3.33 6.65 -3.65
N ASN A 28 2.09 7.05 -3.98
CA ASN A 28 1.01 6.12 -4.30
C ASN A 28 0.65 6.14 -5.79
N ARG A 29 1.17 5.14 -6.51
CA ARG A 29 1.10 5.01 -7.96
C ARG A 29 -0.33 4.86 -8.50
N GLU A 30 -1.25 4.25 -7.75
CA GLU A 30 -2.64 4.06 -8.20
C GLU A 30 -3.49 5.32 -8.05
N LEU A 31 -3.35 6.04 -6.94
CA LEU A 31 -3.99 7.35 -6.72
C LEU A 31 -3.53 8.39 -7.73
N ILE A 32 -2.24 8.36 -8.12
CA ILE A 32 -1.71 9.21 -9.19
C ILE A 32 -2.40 8.92 -10.53
N LEU A 33 -2.63 7.65 -10.87
CA LEU A 33 -3.23 7.25 -12.15
C LEU A 33 -4.72 7.62 -12.23
N GLU A 34 -5.48 7.45 -11.15
CA GLU A 34 -6.90 7.85 -11.10
C GLU A 34 -7.08 9.37 -11.09
N ALA A 35 -6.22 10.09 -10.36
CA ALA A 35 -6.21 11.55 -10.36
C ALA A 35 -5.81 12.10 -11.73
N LEU A 36 -4.77 11.54 -12.38
CA LEU A 36 -4.36 11.90 -13.73
C LEU A 36 -5.47 11.68 -14.74
N HIS A 37 -6.14 10.53 -14.69
CA HIS A 37 -7.23 10.20 -15.60
C HIS A 37 -8.38 11.21 -15.48
N SER A 38 -8.83 11.50 -14.25
CA SER A 38 -9.97 12.39 -14.01
C SER A 38 -9.67 13.85 -14.37
N HIS A 39 -8.47 14.33 -14.02
CA HIS A 39 -8.07 15.71 -14.33
C HIS A 39 -7.70 15.89 -15.80
N MET A 40 -7.15 14.88 -16.49
CA MET A 40 -6.90 14.94 -17.93
C MET A 40 -8.19 14.97 -18.76
N LEU A 41 -9.23 14.22 -18.37
CA LEU A 41 -10.54 14.31 -19.04
C LEU A 41 -11.16 15.71 -18.90
N MET A 42 -10.98 16.35 -17.74
CA MET A 42 -11.36 17.75 -17.51
C MET A 42 -10.50 18.71 -18.33
N PHE A 43 -9.22 18.40 -18.56
CA PHE A 43 -8.30 19.25 -19.31
C PHE A 43 -8.53 19.17 -20.83
N LEU A 44 -8.81 17.97 -21.33
CA LEU A 44 -9.10 17.70 -22.74
C LEU A 44 -10.43 18.33 -23.19
N SER A 45 -11.38 18.58 -22.28
CA SER A 45 -12.63 19.28 -22.59
C SER A 45 -12.48 20.81 -22.67
N ILE A 46 -11.35 21.36 -22.21
CA ILE A 46 -11.08 22.80 -22.15
C ILE A 46 -10.18 23.27 -23.30
N LEU A 47 -9.37 22.39 -23.89
CA LEU A 47 -8.46 22.72 -24.97
C LEU A 47 -9.17 22.66 -26.33
N ASP A 48 -9.57 23.82 -26.88
CA ASP A 48 -9.93 23.95 -28.30
C ASP A 48 -8.65 23.85 -29.18
N GLY A 49 -8.63 22.86 -30.08
CA GLY A 49 -7.52 22.56 -31.01
C GLY A 49 -6.57 21.47 -30.52
N ASP A 50 -5.70 20.97 -31.42
CA ASP A 50 -4.85 19.75 -31.31
C ASP A 50 -4.25 19.50 -29.89
N PRO A 51 -5.00 18.86 -28.97
CA PRO A 51 -4.68 18.81 -27.55
C PRO A 51 -3.38 18.08 -27.20
N PRO A 52 -2.98 17.00 -27.92
CA PRO A 52 -1.76 16.26 -27.63
C PRO A 52 -0.50 17.13 -27.68
N ARG A 53 -0.37 18.02 -28.67
CA ARG A 53 0.87 18.78 -28.87
C ARG A 53 1.09 19.86 -27.82
N LYS A 54 0.03 20.60 -27.46
CA LYS A 54 0.11 21.64 -26.44
C LYS A 54 0.34 21.05 -25.05
N LEU A 55 -0.37 19.97 -24.71
CA LEU A 55 -0.21 19.29 -23.43
C LEU A 55 1.17 18.63 -23.32
N GLN A 56 1.66 18.05 -24.42
CA GLN A 56 3.02 17.54 -24.53
C GLN A 56 4.05 18.65 -24.27
N GLY A 57 3.91 19.82 -24.89
CA GLY A 57 4.79 20.97 -24.65
C GLY A 57 4.81 21.40 -23.17
N ILE A 58 3.64 21.59 -22.56
CA ILE A 58 3.53 21.99 -21.14
C ILE A 58 4.16 20.94 -20.20
N LEU A 59 3.96 19.65 -20.49
CA LEU A 59 4.56 18.59 -19.71
C LEU A 59 6.07 18.55 -19.88
N TYR A 60 6.60 18.73 -21.09
CA TYR A 60 8.04 18.85 -21.31
C TYR A 60 8.62 20.05 -20.57
N ASP A 61 7.99 21.22 -20.64
CA ASP A 61 8.45 22.43 -19.96
C ASP A 61 8.44 22.27 -18.43
N ALA A 62 7.40 21.64 -17.86
CA ALA A 62 7.30 21.38 -16.42
C ALA A 62 8.35 20.36 -15.96
N LEU A 63 8.56 19.32 -16.76
CA LEU A 63 9.57 18.29 -16.52
C LEU A 63 10.98 18.87 -16.56
N GLU A 64 11.25 19.69 -17.58
CA GLU A 64 12.54 20.36 -17.79
C GLU A 64 12.87 21.29 -16.62
N ARG A 65 11.88 22.05 -16.11
CA ARG A 65 12.06 22.88 -14.90
C ARG A 65 12.38 22.04 -13.67
N GLN A 66 11.60 21.00 -13.39
CA GLN A 66 11.84 20.14 -12.23
C GLN A 66 13.22 19.48 -12.28
N ILE A 67 13.62 19.02 -13.46
CA ILE A 67 14.95 18.46 -13.69
C ILE A 67 16.03 19.54 -13.48
N SER A 68 15.85 20.74 -14.02
CA SER A 68 16.80 21.85 -13.84
C SER A 68 16.99 22.20 -12.36
N ASP A 69 15.88 22.31 -11.60
CA ASP A 69 15.92 22.63 -10.17
C ASP A 69 16.62 21.54 -9.35
N ALA A 70 16.37 20.27 -9.68
CA ALA A 70 17.03 19.13 -9.05
C ALA A 70 18.53 19.06 -9.39
N VAL A 71 18.91 19.34 -10.65
CA VAL A 71 20.32 19.43 -11.06
C VAL A 71 21.02 20.56 -10.31
N GLU A 72 20.41 21.75 -10.22
CA GLU A 72 21.00 22.88 -9.47
C GLU A 72 21.17 22.56 -7.99
N SER A 73 20.18 21.90 -7.38
CA SER A 73 20.24 21.45 -6.00
C SER A 73 21.37 20.43 -5.77
N LEU A 74 21.56 19.50 -6.71
CA LEU A 74 22.68 18.56 -6.67
C LEU A 74 24.03 19.25 -6.83
N VAL A 75 24.17 20.21 -7.74
CA VAL A 75 25.41 20.99 -7.90
C VAL A 75 25.82 21.63 -6.57
N VAL A 76 24.86 22.27 -5.88
CA VAL A 76 25.11 22.91 -4.58
C VAL A 76 25.53 21.86 -3.54
N LEU A 77 24.81 20.76 -3.42
CA LEU A 77 25.13 19.71 -2.45
C LEU A 77 26.49 19.05 -2.71
N PHE A 78 26.82 18.73 -3.96
CA PHE A 78 28.11 18.15 -4.32
C PHE A 78 29.26 19.11 -4.02
N ARG A 79 29.06 20.42 -4.21
CA ARG A 79 30.05 21.44 -3.88
C ARG A 79 30.25 21.57 -2.37
N GLU A 80 29.16 21.62 -1.60
CA GLU A 80 29.20 21.77 -0.15
C GLU A 80 29.75 20.52 0.56
N ASN A 81 29.56 19.34 -0.03
CA ASN A 81 29.95 18.06 0.56
C ASN A 81 31.09 17.36 -0.18
N LYS A 82 31.87 18.11 -0.98
CA LYS A 82 32.93 17.58 -1.87
C LYS A 82 33.80 16.52 -1.18
N LYS A 83 34.41 16.87 -0.04
CA LYS A 83 35.32 15.98 0.69
C LYS A 83 34.64 14.68 1.11
N THR A 84 33.43 14.76 1.69
CA THR A 84 32.66 13.58 2.12
C THR A 84 32.32 12.65 0.95
N ILE A 85 32.06 13.22 -0.23
CA ILE A 85 31.77 12.45 -1.45
C ILE A 85 33.04 11.81 -1.99
N GLU A 86 34.18 12.52 -1.97
CA GLU A 86 35.49 11.98 -2.32
C GLU A 86 35.90 10.80 -1.43
N ASP A 87 35.68 10.93 -0.12
CA ASP A 87 35.92 9.86 0.86
C ASP A 87 35.02 8.63 0.56
N ALA A 88 33.71 8.85 0.36
CA ALA A 88 32.77 7.76 0.05
C ALA A 88 33.05 7.08 -1.32
N MET A 89 33.56 7.82 -2.31
CA MET A 89 34.01 7.24 -3.57
C MET A 89 35.25 6.35 -3.37
N GLY A 90 36.18 6.77 -2.52
CA GLY A 90 37.31 5.94 -2.09
C GLY A 90 36.84 4.62 -1.50
N ASP A 91 35.86 4.67 -0.60
CA ASP A 91 35.31 3.48 0.05
C ASP A 91 34.64 2.53 -0.97
N LEU A 92 33.81 3.05 -1.88
CA LEU A 92 33.12 2.25 -2.90
C LEU A 92 34.05 1.63 -3.94
N THR A 93 35.17 2.30 -4.24
CA THR A 93 36.17 1.78 -5.17
C THR A 93 37.16 0.82 -4.53
N GLY A 94 37.01 0.53 -3.23
CA GLY A 94 37.84 -0.41 -2.50
C GLY A 94 39.15 0.17 -1.99
N ALA A 95 39.24 1.49 -1.80
CA ALA A 95 40.41 2.10 -1.16
C ALA A 95 40.56 1.68 0.33
N LEU A 96 39.48 1.24 0.97
CA LEU A 96 39.45 0.78 2.37
C LEU A 96 39.06 -0.71 2.55
N ASP A 97 38.57 -1.40 1.51
CA ASP A 97 38.12 -2.79 1.57
C ASP A 97 38.93 -3.68 0.59
N ASP A 98 39.39 -4.85 1.05
CA ASP A 98 40.27 -5.73 0.26
C ASP A 98 39.64 -6.29 -1.04
N LYS A 99 38.30 -6.26 -1.20
CA LYS A 99 37.57 -6.73 -2.40
C LYS A 99 36.22 -6.02 -2.62
N PRO A 100 36.17 -4.88 -3.34
CA PRO A 100 34.90 -4.27 -3.74
C PRO A 100 34.10 -5.21 -4.64
N THR A 101 32.78 -5.28 -4.47
CA THR A 101 31.95 -6.07 -5.39
C THR A 101 31.87 -5.38 -6.76
N SER A 102 31.59 -6.12 -7.84
CA SER A 102 31.40 -5.53 -9.17
C SER A 102 30.33 -4.43 -9.19
N ARG A 103 29.35 -4.50 -8.28
CA ARG A 103 28.32 -3.49 -8.06
C ARG A 103 28.86 -2.24 -7.36
N ASP A 104 29.77 -2.39 -6.39
CA ASP A 104 30.40 -1.26 -5.69
C ASP A 104 31.34 -0.50 -6.62
N THR A 105 32.14 -1.22 -7.42
CA THR A 105 33.00 -0.61 -8.45
C THR A 105 32.20 0.17 -9.49
N ALA A 106 31.05 -0.36 -9.90
CA ALA A 106 30.14 0.31 -10.82
C ALA A 106 29.50 1.58 -10.22
N LEU A 107 29.09 1.51 -8.95
CA LEU A 107 28.52 2.64 -8.21
C LEU A 107 29.56 3.75 -7.96
N GLY A 108 30.78 3.37 -7.57
CA GLY A 108 31.90 4.28 -7.39
C GLY A 108 32.31 4.98 -8.69
N SER A 109 32.41 4.23 -9.80
CA SER A 109 32.72 4.79 -11.13
C SER A 109 31.69 5.82 -11.59
N LEU A 110 30.42 5.59 -11.26
CA LEU A 110 29.34 6.50 -11.59
C LEU A 110 29.37 7.77 -10.72
N LEU A 111 29.49 7.64 -9.39
CA LEU A 111 29.66 8.80 -8.51
C LEU A 111 30.87 9.62 -8.95
N HIS A 112 31.94 8.96 -9.38
CA HIS A 112 33.11 9.59 -9.94
C HIS A 112 32.81 10.35 -11.24
N SER A 113 32.02 9.78 -12.14
CA SER A 113 31.55 10.48 -13.36
C SER A 113 30.72 11.73 -13.02
N PHE A 114 29.75 11.63 -12.11
CA PHE A 114 28.96 12.79 -11.67
C PHE A 114 29.83 13.85 -11.00
N HIS A 115 30.69 13.45 -10.06
CA HIS A 115 31.62 14.33 -9.38
C HIS A 115 32.56 15.03 -10.37
N ALA A 116 33.10 14.29 -11.35
CA ALA A 116 33.91 14.84 -12.42
C ALA A 116 33.11 15.86 -13.24
N HIS A 117 31.87 15.58 -13.63
CA HIS A 117 31.04 16.55 -14.35
C HIS A 117 30.75 17.83 -13.55
N PHE A 118 30.59 17.73 -12.23
CA PHE A 118 30.31 18.88 -11.37
C PHE A 118 31.56 19.69 -10.98
N ILE A 119 32.75 19.09 -10.98
CA ILE A 119 33.98 19.72 -10.49
C ILE A 119 35.00 20.02 -11.59
N SER A 120 35.06 19.23 -12.67
CA SER A 120 35.96 19.50 -13.81
C SER A 120 35.53 20.72 -14.65
N GLY A 121 34.30 21.21 -14.43
CA GLY A 121 33.81 22.45 -14.97
C GLY A 121 34.10 23.64 -14.04
N GLU A 122 35.34 24.14 -14.10
CA GLU A 122 35.76 25.54 -13.85
C GLU A 122 36.55 25.88 -12.59
N THR A 123 37.59 26.67 -12.85
CA THR A 123 38.33 27.55 -11.94
C THR A 123 37.42 28.25 -10.92
N PRO A 124 37.89 28.46 -9.68
CA PRO A 124 37.09 29.07 -8.62
C PRO A 124 36.45 30.38 -9.10
N PRO A 125 35.16 30.60 -8.82
CA PRO A 125 34.49 31.83 -9.22
C PRO A 125 35.22 33.00 -8.57
N THR A 126 35.79 33.90 -9.39
CA THR A 126 36.07 35.26 -8.95
C THR A 126 34.79 35.83 -8.36
N GLU A 127 34.87 36.30 -7.12
CA GLU A 127 33.73 36.62 -6.25
C GLU A 127 32.59 37.34 -6.97
N GLY A 128 31.38 36.78 -6.87
CA GLY A 128 30.13 37.53 -7.11
C GLY A 128 29.26 37.12 -8.30
N LYS A 129 29.70 36.22 -9.20
CA LYS A 129 28.82 35.71 -10.28
C LYS A 129 28.57 34.22 -10.13
N LYS A 130 27.34 33.85 -9.76
CA LYS A 130 26.82 32.48 -9.94
C LYS A 130 26.90 32.18 -11.44
N LYS A 131 27.85 31.35 -11.86
CA LYS A 131 27.88 30.90 -13.25
C LYS A 131 26.81 29.84 -13.39
N GLU A 132 25.75 30.19 -14.12
CA GLU A 132 24.70 29.27 -14.49
C GLU A 132 25.30 28.12 -15.32
N LEU A 133 24.87 26.90 -15.03
CA LEU A 133 25.30 25.73 -15.78
C LEU A 133 24.79 25.87 -17.23
N THR A 134 25.68 25.80 -18.22
CA THR A 134 25.27 25.88 -19.63
C THR A 134 24.25 24.80 -19.96
N GLU A 135 23.22 25.12 -20.75
CA GLU A 135 22.16 24.18 -21.13
C GLU A 135 22.67 22.86 -21.72
N ALA A 136 23.79 22.87 -22.46
CA ALA A 136 24.44 21.66 -22.96
C ALA A 136 24.88 20.71 -21.82
N LYS A 137 25.49 21.25 -20.76
CA LYS A 137 25.93 20.48 -19.59
C LYS A 137 24.76 19.95 -18.77
N LYS A 138 23.67 20.72 -18.65
CA LYS A 138 22.42 20.24 -18.03
C LYS A 138 21.90 19.01 -18.78
N LYS A 139 21.80 19.09 -20.10
CA LYS A 139 21.33 17.98 -20.95
C LYS A 139 22.18 16.71 -20.84
N ASP A 140 23.50 16.85 -20.74
CA ASP A 140 24.41 15.72 -20.57
C ASP A 140 24.20 15.03 -19.21
N LEU A 141 24.09 15.79 -18.12
CA LEU A 141 23.83 15.26 -16.77
C LEU A 141 22.50 14.50 -16.69
N ILE A 142 21.46 15.01 -17.35
CA ILE A 142 20.15 14.37 -17.41
C ILE A 142 20.24 13.03 -18.14
N SER A 143 20.97 13.01 -19.25
CA SER A 143 21.18 11.80 -20.05
C SER A 143 21.96 10.73 -19.28
N GLU A 144 22.95 11.15 -18.48
CA GLU A 144 23.73 10.27 -17.61
C GLU A 144 22.89 9.68 -16.46
N ALA A 145 22.09 10.52 -15.79
CA ALA A 145 21.15 10.10 -14.75
C ALA A 145 20.10 9.11 -15.28
N ALA A 146 19.52 9.39 -16.45
CA ALA A 146 18.58 8.50 -17.13
C ALA A 146 19.20 7.13 -17.45
N ARG A 147 20.44 7.11 -17.94
CA ARG A 147 21.19 5.87 -18.23
C ARG A 147 21.44 5.05 -16.96
N TRP A 148 21.74 5.72 -15.85
CA TRP A 148 21.96 5.06 -14.56
C TRP A 148 20.72 4.28 -14.08
N ILE A 149 19.55 4.91 -14.07
CA ILE A 149 18.31 4.28 -13.62
C ILE A 149 17.96 3.04 -14.45
N GLN A 150 18.15 3.13 -15.77
CA GLN A 150 17.89 2.02 -16.69
C GLN A 150 18.88 0.87 -16.49
N THR A 151 20.16 1.18 -16.32
CA THR A 151 21.24 0.18 -16.24
C THR A 151 21.18 -0.60 -14.94
N TYR A 152 20.94 0.09 -13.82
CA TYR A 152 21.07 -0.53 -12.50
C TYR A 152 19.75 -1.00 -11.90
N LYS A 153 18.63 -0.84 -12.63
CA LYS A 153 17.25 -1.21 -12.23
C LYS A 153 17.11 -1.01 -10.73
N LEU A 154 17.05 0.25 -10.30
CA LEU A 154 16.92 0.65 -8.89
C LEU A 154 15.76 -0.10 -8.22
N ASP A 155 16.06 -1.33 -7.79
CA ASP A 155 15.20 -2.15 -6.97
C ASP A 155 15.22 -1.45 -5.63
N GLU A 156 14.04 -0.95 -5.25
CA GLU A 156 13.85 0.17 -4.31
C GLU A 156 14.53 -0.06 -2.96
N ASP A 157 14.87 -1.30 -2.60
CA ASP A 157 15.44 -1.62 -1.30
C ASP A 157 16.96 -1.78 -1.27
N GLN A 158 17.63 -2.33 -2.29
CA GLN A 158 19.04 -2.71 -2.13
C GLN A 158 20.03 -1.60 -2.47
N THR A 159 19.81 -0.87 -3.57
CA THR A 159 20.74 0.20 -3.98
C THR A 159 20.59 1.42 -3.06
N TYR A 160 19.34 1.78 -2.71
CA TYR A 160 19.02 2.89 -1.81
C TYR A 160 19.68 2.69 -0.43
N ASN A 161 19.45 1.52 0.18
CA ASN A 161 20.00 1.21 1.50
C ASN A 161 21.54 1.09 1.49
N ARG A 162 22.14 0.66 0.37
CA ARG A 162 23.59 0.52 0.28
C ARG A 162 24.27 1.87 0.06
N LEU A 163 23.77 2.70 -0.85
CA LEU A 163 24.27 4.07 -1.05
C LEU A 163 24.07 4.94 0.20
N GLY A 164 22.92 4.80 0.89
CA GLY A 164 22.66 5.48 2.16
C GLY A 164 23.58 5.03 3.31
N ARG A 165 24.05 3.78 3.30
CA ARG A 165 25.08 3.33 4.27
C ARG A 165 26.44 3.89 3.95
N THR A 166 26.83 3.92 2.67
CA THR A 166 28.17 4.36 2.26
C THR A 166 28.36 5.88 2.33
N LEU A 167 27.34 6.67 2.00
CA LEU A 167 27.37 8.13 2.19
C LEU A 167 27.21 8.53 3.68
N GLY A 168 27.10 7.54 4.58
CA GLY A 168 26.80 7.70 5.99
C GLY A 168 25.36 8.12 6.26
N ASN A 169 24.88 7.93 7.50
CA ASN A 169 23.60 8.47 7.98
C ASN A 169 23.54 10.02 8.02
N ILE A 170 24.49 10.69 7.37
CA ILE A 170 24.60 12.13 7.29
C ILE A 170 23.46 12.64 6.40
N LYS A 171 22.85 13.76 6.81
CA LYS A 171 21.69 14.36 6.12
C LYS A 171 21.96 14.55 4.61
N SER A 172 23.15 15.01 4.25
CA SER A 172 23.54 15.26 2.86
C SER A 172 23.60 14.00 1.99
N GLY A 173 23.94 12.84 2.56
CA GLY A 173 23.89 11.56 1.84
C GLY A 173 22.47 11.19 1.41
N ARG A 174 21.50 11.33 2.33
CA ARG A 174 20.08 11.13 2.03
C ARG A 174 19.54 12.14 1.02
N ASP A 175 19.93 13.40 1.14
CA ASP A 175 19.52 14.46 0.23
C ASP A 175 20.03 14.19 -1.21
N ILE A 176 21.27 13.70 -1.37
CA ILE A 176 21.81 13.28 -2.68
C ILE A 176 21.04 12.07 -3.24
N VAL A 177 20.75 11.05 -2.43
CA VAL A 177 19.99 9.88 -2.89
C VAL A 177 18.57 10.26 -3.33
N ASN A 178 17.89 11.10 -2.54
CA ASN A 178 16.54 11.57 -2.85
C ASN A 178 16.54 12.42 -4.12
N LEU A 179 17.50 13.34 -4.30
CA LEU A 179 17.58 14.15 -5.52
C LEU A 179 17.95 13.34 -6.76
N LEU A 180 18.78 12.31 -6.64
CA LEU A 180 19.03 11.37 -7.74
C LEU A 180 17.77 10.57 -8.11
N TYR A 181 16.91 10.28 -7.13
CA TYR A 181 15.60 9.66 -7.34
C TYR A 181 14.60 10.66 -7.97
N ASP A 182 14.63 11.91 -7.55
CA ASP A 182 13.79 12.98 -8.09
C ASP A 182 14.20 13.34 -9.53
N LEU A 183 15.48 13.21 -9.90
CA LEU A 183 15.93 13.27 -11.29
C LEU A 183 15.46 12.06 -12.12
N ALA A 184 15.15 10.93 -11.48
CA ALA A 184 14.71 9.70 -12.13
C ALA A 184 13.21 9.67 -12.44
N LEU A 185 12.41 10.23 -11.54
CA LEU A 185 10.95 10.30 -11.66
C LEU A 185 10.48 10.92 -12.98
N PRO A 186 11.07 12.03 -13.46
CA PRO A 186 10.73 12.68 -14.70
C PRO A 186 10.74 11.77 -15.94
N GLN A 187 11.81 11.01 -16.14
CA GLN A 187 11.91 10.10 -17.28
C GLN A 187 10.94 8.92 -17.17
N LEU A 188 10.70 8.40 -15.95
CA LEU A 188 9.70 7.36 -15.69
C LEU A 188 8.28 7.87 -15.96
N THR A 189 8.00 9.11 -15.56
CA THR A 189 6.73 9.80 -15.76
C THR A 189 6.50 10.07 -17.24
N LEU A 190 7.50 10.61 -17.94
CA LEU A 190 7.47 10.82 -19.38
C LEU A 190 7.31 9.51 -20.17
N ASN A 191 8.05 8.46 -19.81
CA ASN A 191 7.91 7.14 -20.45
C ASN A 191 6.51 6.55 -20.23
N THR A 192 5.95 6.71 -19.02
CA THR A 192 4.59 6.28 -18.69
C THR A 192 3.57 7.10 -19.49
N PHE A 193 3.78 8.41 -19.59
CA PHE A 193 2.91 9.33 -20.31
C PHE A 193 2.97 9.12 -21.83
N VAL A 194 4.15 8.90 -22.41
CA VAL A 194 4.34 8.56 -23.83
C VAL A 194 3.72 7.21 -24.17
N ARG A 195 3.84 6.21 -23.28
CA ARG A 195 3.13 4.92 -23.41
C ARG A 195 1.63 5.14 -23.37
N PHE A 196 1.14 5.96 -22.44
CA PHE A 196 -0.27 6.30 -22.32
C PHE A 196 -0.82 7.02 -23.56
N ILE A 197 -0.13 8.05 -24.07
CA ILE A 197 -0.49 8.73 -25.31
C ILE A 197 -0.45 7.79 -26.52
N ARG A 198 0.56 6.90 -26.63
CA ARG A 198 0.60 5.90 -27.72
C ARG A 198 -0.61 4.96 -27.67
N VAL A 199 -0.98 4.47 -26.48
CA VAL A 199 -2.17 3.62 -26.32
C VAL A 199 -3.44 4.37 -26.74
N PHE A 200 -3.56 5.65 -26.37
CA PHE A 200 -4.72 6.48 -26.72
C PHE A 200 -4.78 6.86 -28.20
N THR A 201 -3.63 7.18 -28.81
CA THR A 201 -3.57 7.61 -30.23
C THR A 201 -3.69 6.43 -31.20
N MET A 202 -3.33 5.21 -30.80
CA MET A 202 -3.49 4.00 -31.61
C MET A 202 -4.90 3.40 -31.53
N ALA A 203 -5.73 3.81 -30.57
CA ALA A 203 -7.11 3.33 -30.40
C ALA A 203 -8.10 4.14 -31.27
N LYS A 204 -8.21 3.83 -32.57
CA LYS A 204 -9.45 4.13 -33.31
C LYS A 204 -10.52 3.14 -32.81
N THR A 205 -11.37 3.60 -31.88
CA THR A 205 -12.39 2.83 -31.12
C THR A 205 -11.83 1.75 -30.18
N PRO A 206 -12.16 1.73 -28.87
CA PRO A 206 -11.48 0.86 -27.93
C PRO A 206 -12.13 -0.53 -27.86
N ASN A 207 -11.57 -1.48 -28.60
CA ASN A 207 -11.58 -2.89 -28.21
C ASN A 207 -10.14 -3.27 -27.86
N ILE A 208 -9.80 -3.23 -26.57
CA ILE A 208 -8.46 -3.54 -26.09
C ILE A 208 -8.38 -5.03 -25.75
N LEU A 209 -7.87 -5.82 -26.70
CA LEU A 209 -7.37 -7.18 -26.49
C LEU A 209 -5.91 -7.09 -26.02
N TYR A 210 -5.61 -7.62 -24.82
CA TYR A 210 -4.24 -7.74 -24.34
C TYR A 210 -3.65 -9.10 -24.72
N GLY A 211 -2.60 -9.08 -25.54
CA GLY A 211 -1.71 -10.21 -25.78
C GLY A 211 -0.44 -9.73 -26.47
N LEU A 212 0.72 -10.05 -25.90
CA LEU A 212 2.02 -9.95 -26.58
C LEU A 212 2.72 -11.32 -26.57
N PRO A 213 3.47 -11.66 -27.64
CA PRO A 213 4.07 -12.97 -27.82
C PRO A 213 5.40 -13.09 -27.06
N GLY A 214 5.73 -14.33 -26.69
CA GLY A 214 6.90 -14.67 -25.88
C GLY A 214 8.21 -14.79 -26.66
N THR A 215 9.30 -14.77 -25.90
CA THR A 215 10.62 -15.27 -26.33
C THR A 215 11.28 -16.07 -25.20
N SER A 216 11.53 -17.33 -25.51
CA SER A 216 12.51 -18.33 -25.03
C SER A 216 13.41 -18.09 -23.81
N THR A 217 13.25 -19.02 -22.85
CA THR A 217 14.25 -19.84 -22.12
C THR A 217 15.56 -19.24 -21.62
N THR A 218 15.72 -19.26 -20.30
CA THR A 218 16.95 -19.76 -19.65
C THR A 218 16.62 -20.28 -18.25
N THR A 219 17.04 -21.51 -17.98
CA THR A 219 16.88 -22.25 -16.72
C THR A 219 17.83 -21.73 -15.66
N HIS A 220 17.30 -21.27 -14.52
CA HIS A 220 18.06 -21.10 -13.28
C HIS A 220 17.25 -21.63 -12.10
N THR A 221 17.85 -22.61 -11.42
CA THR A 221 17.35 -23.23 -10.18
C THR A 221 17.62 -22.30 -8.99
N PRO A 222 16.63 -21.87 -8.19
CA PRO A 222 16.91 -21.17 -6.94
C PRO A 222 17.01 -22.14 -5.77
N SER A 223 18.08 -21.92 -5.00
CA SER A 223 18.48 -22.63 -3.80
C SER A 223 17.42 -22.61 -2.71
N ARG A 224 17.32 -23.74 -1.99
CA ARG A 224 16.65 -23.89 -0.70
C ARG A 224 17.31 -22.91 0.29
N GLU A 225 16.55 -21.96 0.85
CA GLU A 225 16.72 -21.45 2.24
C GLU A 225 15.88 -20.20 2.57
N ILE A 226 14.63 -20.09 2.11
CA ILE A 226 13.65 -19.17 2.71
C ILE A 226 12.26 -19.83 2.68
N LYS A 227 11.99 -20.73 3.64
CA LYS A 227 10.67 -21.41 3.75
C LYS A 227 10.08 -21.50 5.16
N GLN A 228 10.69 -20.92 6.19
CA GLN A 228 10.38 -21.33 7.58
C GLN A 228 9.63 -20.34 8.48
N ALA A 229 9.03 -19.25 7.97
CA ALA A 229 8.36 -18.29 8.87
C ALA A 229 6.86 -18.03 8.63
N PHE A 230 6.19 -18.69 7.68
CA PHE A 230 4.75 -18.54 7.46
C PHE A 230 3.97 -19.85 7.26
N VAL A 231 4.62 -21.00 7.45
CA VAL A 231 4.02 -22.32 7.26
C VAL A 231 3.71 -22.96 8.62
N SER A 232 2.78 -22.34 9.34
CA SER A 232 1.98 -22.98 10.38
C SER A 232 0.50 -22.95 9.96
N GLN A 233 0.22 -23.15 8.67
CA GLN A 233 -1.16 -23.24 8.20
C GLN A 233 -1.58 -24.71 8.15
N ASP A 234 -2.60 -25.01 8.96
CA ASP A 234 -3.58 -26.08 8.83
C ASP A 234 -3.13 -27.31 8.02
N LYS A 235 -2.79 -28.39 8.71
CA LYS A 235 -2.81 -29.76 8.16
C LYS A 235 -4.25 -30.28 7.97
N SER A 236 -5.27 -29.43 8.07
CA SER A 236 -6.65 -29.82 7.79
C SER A 236 -6.74 -30.15 6.29
N GLY A 237 -7.00 -31.42 6.00
CA GLY A 237 -6.90 -32.00 4.66
C GLY A 237 -7.60 -31.14 3.60
N PHE A 238 -6.78 -30.60 2.69
CA PHE A 238 -7.29 -30.09 1.41
C PHE A 238 -7.75 -31.27 0.59
N SER A 239 -8.96 -31.15 0.05
CA SER A 239 -9.38 -32.09 -0.99
C SER A 239 -8.80 -31.58 -2.29
N ASP A 240 -7.73 -32.23 -2.78
CA ASP A 240 -7.11 -31.90 -4.07
C ASP A 240 -8.16 -31.86 -5.20
N ALA A 241 -9.17 -32.74 -5.12
CA ALA A 241 -10.29 -32.75 -6.05
C ALA A 241 -11.18 -31.51 -5.97
N ALA A 242 -11.46 -30.99 -4.77
CA ALA A 242 -12.26 -29.77 -4.60
C ALA A 242 -11.48 -28.53 -5.06
N MET A 243 -10.18 -28.46 -4.75
CA MET A 243 -9.33 -27.37 -5.21
C MET A 243 -9.20 -27.37 -6.74
N LYS A 244 -9.04 -28.55 -7.36
CA LYS A 244 -9.04 -28.67 -8.83
C LYS A 244 -10.32 -28.09 -9.45
N LYS A 245 -11.49 -28.46 -8.91
CA LYS A 245 -12.78 -27.90 -9.37
C LYS A 245 -12.91 -26.40 -9.14
N ALA A 246 -12.40 -25.89 -8.02
CA ALA A 246 -12.40 -24.46 -7.72
C ALA A 246 -11.58 -23.66 -8.75
N ARG A 247 -10.43 -24.22 -9.20
CA ARG A 247 -9.56 -23.60 -10.20
C ARG A 247 -10.17 -23.54 -11.60
N GLU A 248 -11.09 -24.45 -11.93
CA GLU A 248 -11.85 -24.39 -13.20
C GLU A 248 -12.71 -23.12 -13.34
N SER A 249 -12.95 -22.40 -12.23
CA SER A 249 -13.64 -21.11 -12.23
C SER A 249 -12.70 -19.90 -12.39
N LEU A 250 -11.38 -20.11 -12.47
CA LEU A 250 -10.42 -19.03 -12.69
C LEU A 250 -10.34 -18.66 -14.17
N SER A 251 -9.89 -17.43 -14.43
CA SER A 251 -9.53 -17.01 -15.78
C SER A 251 -8.39 -17.87 -16.33
N LEU A 252 -8.26 -17.97 -17.67
CA LEU A 252 -7.15 -18.69 -18.30
C LEU A 252 -5.77 -18.13 -17.90
N ALA A 253 -5.69 -16.84 -17.54
CA ALA A 253 -4.47 -16.21 -17.07
C ALA A 253 -4.09 -16.67 -15.65
N ASP A 254 -5.09 -16.95 -14.81
CA ASP A 254 -4.91 -17.29 -13.40
C ASP A 254 -4.86 -18.80 -13.12
N ASP A 255 -5.45 -19.64 -13.99
CA ASP A 255 -5.58 -21.09 -13.79
C ASP A 255 -4.23 -21.78 -13.52
N LYS A 256 -3.15 -21.31 -14.16
CA LYS A 256 -1.80 -21.88 -14.01
C LYS A 256 -0.99 -21.29 -12.86
N ILE A 257 -1.46 -20.21 -12.24
CA ILE A 257 -0.73 -19.52 -11.17
C ILE A 257 -0.88 -20.31 -9.87
N PRO A 258 0.21 -20.66 -9.16
CA PRO A 258 0.11 -21.31 -7.85
C PRO A 258 -0.78 -20.52 -6.89
N PHE A 259 -1.54 -21.20 -6.04
CA PHE A 259 -2.51 -20.57 -5.12
C PHE A 259 -1.91 -19.39 -4.34
N GLN A 260 -0.71 -19.57 -3.79
CA GLN A 260 -0.01 -18.57 -2.98
C GLN A 260 0.48 -17.37 -3.79
N GLN A 261 0.57 -17.51 -5.11
CA GLN A 261 1.02 -16.47 -6.04
C GLN A 261 -0.14 -15.80 -6.77
N LEU A 262 -1.39 -16.19 -6.49
CA LEU A 262 -2.55 -15.60 -7.12
C LEU A 262 -2.74 -14.18 -6.58
N VAL A 263 -2.68 -13.19 -7.46
CA VAL A 263 -2.79 -11.77 -7.12
C VAL A 263 -4.06 -11.21 -7.77
N PRO A 264 -4.85 -10.37 -7.05
CA PRO A 264 -4.63 -9.94 -5.66
C PRO A 264 -5.05 -11.00 -4.63
N VAL A 265 -4.69 -10.81 -3.34
CA VAL A 265 -4.92 -11.80 -2.27
C VAL A 265 -6.39 -12.18 -2.10
N GLU A 266 -7.29 -11.26 -2.47
CA GLU A 266 -8.73 -11.43 -2.51
C GLU A 266 -9.16 -12.59 -3.41
N LYS A 267 -8.46 -12.81 -4.53
CA LYS A 267 -8.71 -13.98 -5.37
C LYS A 267 -8.40 -15.28 -4.62
N GLN A 268 -7.37 -15.30 -3.77
CA GLN A 268 -7.06 -16.45 -2.93
C GLN A 268 -8.19 -16.75 -1.95
N HIS A 269 -8.79 -15.71 -1.35
CA HIS A 269 -9.93 -15.87 -0.45
C HIS A 269 -11.16 -16.42 -1.15
N VAL A 270 -11.52 -15.88 -2.32
CA VAL A 270 -12.67 -16.38 -3.10
C VAL A 270 -12.44 -17.81 -3.60
N LEU A 271 -11.22 -18.12 -4.04
CA LEU A 271 -10.85 -19.48 -4.45
C LEU A 271 -10.94 -20.47 -3.28
N ARG A 272 -10.59 -20.02 -2.07
CA ARG A 272 -10.74 -20.82 -0.85
C ARG A 272 -12.20 -21.06 -0.48
N LEU A 273 -13.06 -20.05 -0.64
CA LEU A 273 -14.50 -20.22 -0.49
C LEU A 273 -15.04 -21.26 -1.49
N LEU A 274 -14.66 -21.15 -2.77
CA LEU A 274 -15.05 -22.11 -3.80
C LEU A 274 -14.63 -23.54 -3.47
N GLU A 275 -13.41 -23.73 -2.96
CA GLU A 275 -12.93 -25.04 -2.50
C GLU A 275 -13.85 -25.61 -1.40
N CYS A 276 -14.19 -24.81 -0.38
CA CYS A 276 -15.12 -25.20 0.68
C CYS A 276 -16.49 -25.60 0.10
N LEU A 277 -17.04 -24.78 -0.80
CA LEU A 277 -18.34 -25.03 -1.43
C LEU A 277 -18.35 -26.31 -2.27
N HIS A 278 -17.30 -26.56 -3.07
CA HIS A 278 -17.15 -27.80 -3.84
C HIS A 278 -17.00 -29.03 -2.95
N ALA A 279 -16.31 -28.89 -1.82
CA ALA A 279 -16.19 -29.94 -0.81
C ALA A 279 -17.46 -30.11 0.04
N LYS A 280 -18.52 -29.31 -0.19
CA LYS A 280 -19.73 -29.26 0.65
C LYS A 280 -19.41 -29.00 2.12
N ARG A 281 -18.39 -28.18 2.39
CA ARG A 281 -17.95 -27.75 3.72
C ARG A 281 -18.17 -26.25 3.88
N THR A 282 -18.33 -25.84 5.12
CA THR A 282 -18.30 -24.42 5.48
C THR A 282 -16.84 -23.98 5.66
N PRO A 283 -16.52 -22.70 5.40
CA PRO A 283 -15.24 -22.14 5.82
C PRO A 283 -14.95 -22.44 7.30
N GLN A 284 -13.68 -22.70 7.62
CA GLN A 284 -13.27 -23.01 8.98
C GLN A 284 -13.36 -21.76 9.86
N GLN A 285 -13.94 -21.91 11.06
CA GLN A 285 -14.00 -20.80 12.02
C GLN A 285 -12.59 -20.33 12.37
N GLY A 286 -12.39 -19.00 12.37
CA GLY A 286 -11.09 -18.37 12.62
C GLY A 286 -10.25 -18.15 11.36
N ALA A 287 -10.55 -18.82 10.24
CA ALA A 287 -9.87 -18.53 8.99
C ALA A 287 -10.32 -17.15 8.44
N PRO A 288 -9.45 -16.38 7.76
CA PRO A 288 -9.79 -15.04 7.27
C PRO A 288 -11.06 -15.04 6.40
N HIS A 289 -11.16 -16.01 5.49
CA HIS A 289 -12.30 -16.15 4.57
C HIS A 289 -13.63 -16.45 5.28
N TYR A 290 -13.63 -16.98 6.51
CA TYR A 290 -14.87 -17.13 7.29
C TYR A 290 -15.49 -15.77 7.62
N ASN A 291 -14.67 -14.81 8.07
CA ASN A 291 -15.16 -13.47 8.38
C ASN A 291 -15.40 -12.65 7.11
N LEU A 292 -14.49 -12.72 6.13
CA LEU A 292 -14.59 -11.98 4.86
C LEU A 292 -15.92 -12.22 4.14
N PHE A 293 -16.42 -13.46 4.19
CA PHE A 293 -17.68 -13.84 3.53
C PHE A 293 -18.87 -13.83 4.49
N GLY A 294 -18.76 -13.20 5.66
CA GLY A 294 -19.90 -12.96 6.55
C GLY A 294 -20.42 -14.20 7.26
N TYR A 295 -19.72 -15.33 7.25
CA TYR A 295 -20.14 -16.53 7.98
C TYR A 295 -20.18 -16.30 9.49
N SER A 296 -19.41 -15.34 9.99
CA SER A 296 -19.48 -14.88 11.38
C SER A 296 -20.80 -14.24 11.79
N ALA A 297 -21.65 -13.86 10.84
CA ALA A 297 -23.00 -13.34 11.09
C ALA A 297 -24.01 -14.46 11.38
N CYS A 298 -23.71 -15.71 11.00
CA CYS A 298 -24.59 -16.85 11.18
C CYS A 298 -24.57 -17.31 12.64
N LYS A 299 -25.74 -17.31 13.29
CA LYS A 299 -25.95 -17.76 14.67
C LYS A 299 -26.30 -19.25 14.75
N THR A 300 -26.81 -19.83 13.66
CA THR A 300 -27.22 -21.23 13.59
C THR A 300 -26.58 -21.95 12.41
N MET A 301 -26.55 -23.28 12.47
CA MET A 301 -26.09 -24.12 11.35
C MET A 301 -26.94 -23.89 10.10
N GLN A 302 -28.26 -23.78 10.25
CA GLN A 302 -29.19 -23.48 9.14
C GLN A 302 -28.85 -22.16 8.42
N GLN A 303 -28.51 -21.09 9.16
CA GLN A 303 -28.08 -19.83 8.55
C GLN A 303 -26.75 -19.99 7.79
N THR A 304 -25.83 -20.79 8.34
CA THR A 304 -24.53 -21.08 7.72
C THR A 304 -24.70 -21.86 6.41
N GLU A 305 -25.61 -22.84 6.39
CA GLU A 305 -25.98 -23.61 5.21
C GLU A 305 -26.68 -22.74 4.16
N GLN A 306 -27.62 -21.90 4.58
CA GLN A 306 -28.32 -20.95 3.71
C GLN A 306 -27.34 -19.99 3.03
N LEU A 307 -26.37 -19.43 3.77
CA LEU A 307 -25.34 -18.57 3.20
C LEU A 307 -24.46 -19.32 2.19
N SER A 308 -24.08 -20.56 2.51
CA SER A 308 -23.32 -21.41 1.61
C SER A 308 -24.10 -21.72 0.33
N LEU A 309 -25.41 -21.92 0.43
CA LEU A 309 -26.29 -22.14 -0.71
C LEU A 309 -26.36 -20.89 -1.61
N ILE A 310 -26.47 -19.69 -1.02
CA ILE A 310 -26.42 -18.43 -1.78
C ILE A 310 -25.09 -18.33 -2.56
N TYR A 311 -23.96 -18.52 -1.89
CA TYR A 311 -22.66 -18.45 -2.57
C TYR A 311 -22.47 -19.53 -3.61
N LYS A 312 -22.93 -20.76 -3.37
CA LYS A 312 -22.91 -21.85 -4.35
C LYS A 312 -23.71 -21.48 -5.60
N LYS A 313 -24.91 -20.93 -5.46
CA LYS A 313 -25.73 -20.50 -6.60
C LYS A 313 -25.02 -19.40 -7.41
N ILE A 314 -24.39 -18.45 -6.74
CA ILE A 314 -23.68 -17.34 -7.40
C ILE A 314 -22.38 -17.82 -8.08
N LEU A 315 -21.58 -18.66 -7.43
CA LEU A 315 -20.22 -18.99 -7.89
C LEU A 315 -20.13 -20.28 -8.70
N ILE A 316 -20.96 -21.29 -8.40
CA ILE A 316 -20.84 -22.64 -8.98
C ILE A 316 -21.93 -22.91 -10.02
N GLU A 317 -23.17 -22.50 -9.75
CA GLU A 317 -24.33 -22.82 -10.60
C GLU A 317 -24.55 -21.78 -11.72
N CYS A 318 -23.72 -20.73 -11.79
CA CYS A 318 -23.75 -19.77 -12.87
C CYS A 318 -23.25 -20.37 -14.20
N ARG A 319 -23.87 -19.94 -15.31
CA ARG A 319 -23.54 -20.41 -16.67
C ARG A 319 -22.09 -20.14 -17.06
N ASN A 320 -21.54 -19.00 -16.64
CA ASN A 320 -20.14 -18.64 -16.85
C ASN A 320 -19.43 -18.49 -15.49
N LYS A 321 -18.72 -19.54 -15.07
CA LYS A 321 -18.04 -19.59 -13.76
C LYS A 321 -16.91 -18.57 -13.66
N ASN A 322 -16.19 -18.33 -14.75
CA ASN A 322 -15.07 -17.39 -14.78
C ASN A 322 -15.54 -15.95 -14.59
N ASP A 323 -16.63 -15.58 -15.27
CA ASP A 323 -17.26 -14.27 -15.08
C ASP A 323 -17.84 -14.13 -13.66
N ALA A 324 -18.49 -15.18 -13.14
CA ALA A 324 -19.00 -15.19 -11.78
C ALA A 324 -17.89 -15.00 -10.74
N PHE A 325 -16.76 -15.69 -10.89
CA PHE A 325 -15.59 -15.52 -10.04
C PHE A 325 -15.06 -14.08 -10.09
N GLU A 326 -14.86 -13.54 -11.30
CA GLU A 326 -14.34 -12.19 -11.54
C GLU A 326 -15.25 -11.11 -10.94
N VAL A 327 -16.55 -11.22 -11.15
CA VAL A 327 -17.53 -10.29 -10.57
C VAL A 327 -17.53 -10.40 -9.04
N PHE A 328 -17.42 -11.61 -8.49
CA PHE A 328 -17.52 -11.83 -7.06
C PHE A 328 -16.31 -11.28 -6.29
N TRP A 329 -15.08 -11.56 -6.72
CA TRP A 329 -13.91 -11.04 -6.00
C TRP A 329 -13.82 -9.51 -6.09
N ARG A 330 -14.22 -8.91 -7.23
CA ARG A 330 -14.30 -7.44 -7.36
C ARG A 330 -15.39 -6.86 -6.46
N ALA A 331 -16.53 -7.52 -6.35
CA ALA A 331 -17.58 -7.14 -5.42
C ALA A 331 -17.08 -7.20 -3.96
N MET A 332 -16.26 -8.19 -3.61
CA MET A 332 -15.63 -8.26 -2.29
C MET A 332 -14.72 -7.05 -2.01
N VAL A 333 -13.81 -6.71 -2.92
CA VAL A 333 -12.91 -5.55 -2.78
C VAL A 333 -13.68 -4.24 -2.65
N ARG A 334 -14.78 -4.09 -3.40
CA ARG A 334 -15.61 -2.88 -3.42
C ARG A 334 -16.70 -2.86 -2.36
N TYR A 335 -16.70 -3.81 -1.41
CA TYR A 335 -17.73 -3.95 -0.37
C TYR A 335 -19.16 -4.13 -0.91
N GLY A 336 -19.27 -4.65 -2.12
CA GLY A 336 -20.52 -4.85 -2.86
C GLY A 336 -21.02 -6.29 -2.84
N ILE A 337 -20.59 -7.15 -1.91
CA ILE A 337 -21.10 -8.55 -1.85
C ILE A 337 -22.61 -8.56 -1.61
N LEU A 338 -23.13 -7.69 -0.72
CA LEU A 338 -24.56 -7.59 -0.48
C LEU A 338 -25.32 -7.14 -1.74
N ASP A 339 -24.80 -6.13 -2.43
CA ASP A 339 -25.38 -5.66 -3.69
C ASP A 339 -25.35 -6.75 -4.75
N LEU A 340 -24.29 -7.56 -4.79
CA LEU A 340 -24.19 -8.69 -5.70
C LEU A 340 -25.23 -9.76 -5.37
N ILE A 341 -25.39 -10.12 -4.09
CA ILE A 341 -26.42 -11.08 -3.63
C ILE A 341 -27.82 -10.58 -4.03
N ASP A 342 -28.09 -9.29 -3.83
CA ASP A 342 -29.37 -8.67 -4.17
C ASP A 342 -29.62 -8.62 -5.68
N LYS A 343 -28.61 -8.21 -6.47
CA LYS A 343 -28.66 -8.20 -7.95
C LYS A 343 -28.85 -9.58 -8.55
N LYS A 344 -28.41 -10.64 -7.85
CA LYS A 344 -28.63 -12.04 -8.25
C LYS A 344 -29.96 -12.61 -7.75
N GLY A 345 -30.80 -11.80 -7.11
CA GLY A 345 -32.16 -12.17 -6.70
C GLY A 345 -32.26 -12.87 -5.34
N TYR A 346 -31.19 -12.90 -4.55
CA TYR A 346 -31.13 -13.62 -3.27
C TYR A 346 -31.37 -12.71 -2.05
N ARG A 347 -32.06 -11.58 -2.25
CA ARG A 347 -32.34 -10.60 -1.19
C ARG A 347 -33.17 -11.20 -0.05
N GLU A 348 -34.23 -11.93 -0.37
CA GLU A 348 -35.09 -12.56 0.64
C GLU A 348 -34.37 -13.69 1.37
N ASP A 349 -33.58 -14.48 0.65
CA ASP A 349 -32.76 -15.55 1.23
C ASP A 349 -31.78 -14.99 2.26
N ARG A 350 -31.09 -13.88 1.98
CA ARG A 350 -30.16 -13.27 2.93
C ARG A 350 -30.82 -12.61 4.14
N LYS A 351 -32.10 -12.20 4.06
CA LYS A 351 -32.83 -11.62 5.20
C LYS A 351 -33.01 -12.62 6.35
N THR A 352 -32.90 -13.91 6.08
CA THR A 352 -32.89 -14.98 7.10
C THR A 352 -31.63 -14.91 8.01
N ILE A 353 -30.64 -14.09 7.64
CA ILE A 353 -29.39 -13.84 8.37
C ILE A 353 -29.31 -12.32 8.65
N PRO A 354 -30.05 -11.80 9.65
CA PRO A 354 -30.21 -10.35 9.83
C PRO A 354 -28.90 -9.58 10.01
N GLU A 355 -27.92 -10.20 10.69
CA GLU A 355 -26.61 -9.58 10.95
C GLU A 355 -25.69 -9.58 9.72
N LEU A 356 -26.05 -10.29 8.65
CA LEU A 356 -25.19 -10.42 7.46
C LEU A 356 -25.01 -9.08 6.77
N ALA A 357 -26.08 -8.27 6.70
CA ALA A 357 -25.99 -6.92 6.15
C ALA A 357 -24.97 -6.10 6.92
N LYS A 358 -25.04 -6.12 8.26
CA LYS A 358 -24.10 -5.41 9.10
C LYS A 358 -22.67 -5.90 8.87
N GLU A 359 -22.42 -7.20 8.92
CA GLU A 359 -21.05 -7.74 8.80
C GLU A 359 -20.44 -7.55 7.40
N LEU A 360 -21.23 -7.58 6.32
CA LEU A 360 -20.72 -7.37 4.96
C LEU A 360 -20.75 -5.89 4.50
N SER A 361 -21.51 -5.03 5.17
CA SER A 361 -21.53 -3.57 4.90
C SER A 361 -20.36 -2.84 5.53
N TYR A 362 -19.74 -3.41 6.57
CA TYR A 362 -18.48 -2.85 7.03
C TYR A 362 -17.45 -3.05 5.93
N PRO A 363 -16.85 -1.98 5.43
CA PRO A 363 -15.73 -2.17 4.54
C PRO A 363 -14.74 -3.06 5.28
N LEU A 364 -14.23 -4.08 4.60
CA LEU A 364 -12.91 -4.63 4.88
C LEU A 364 -11.88 -3.52 4.59
N LYS A 365 -11.99 -2.39 5.31
CA LYS A 365 -10.85 -1.61 5.75
C LYS A 365 -10.08 -2.63 6.58
N GLY A 366 -9.30 -3.45 5.87
CA GLY A 366 -8.64 -4.70 6.27
C GLY A 366 -7.58 -4.49 7.35
N ASP A 367 -7.72 -3.40 8.07
CA ASP A 367 -6.79 -2.92 9.02
C ASP A 367 -7.39 -3.02 10.42
N GLU A 368 -8.67 -2.83 10.73
CA GLU A 368 -8.99 -2.72 12.17
C GLU A 368 -8.64 -3.99 13.00
N SER A 369 -7.69 -3.85 13.93
CA SER A 369 -7.12 -4.96 14.69
C SER A 369 -8.14 -5.58 15.64
N VAL A 370 -9.25 -4.88 15.92
CA VAL A 370 -10.38 -5.41 16.68
C VAL A 370 -11.04 -6.60 16.00
N TRP A 371 -11.02 -6.68 14.66
CA TRP A 371 -11.58 -7.81 13.93
C TRP A 371 -10.67 -9.03 14.04
N VAL A 372 -9.36 -8.81 14.05
CA VAL A 372 -8.37 -9.85 14.38
C VAL A 372 -8.57 -10.33 15.81
N LEU A 373 -8.83 -9.41 16.76
CA LEU A 373 -9.12 -9.77 18.13
C LEU A 373 -10.35 -10.66 18.20
N LYS A 374 -11.47 -10.26 17.58
CA LYS A 374 -12.71 -11.05 17.54
C LYS A 374 -12.47 -12.46 16.97
N ALA A 375 -11.64 -12.58 15.93
CA ALA A 375 -11.27 -13.88 15.37
C ALA A 375 -10.42 -14.71 16.35
N PHE A 376 -9.39 -14.11 16.95
CA PHE A 376 -8.50 -14.75 17.92
C PHE A 376 -9.23 -15.24 19.17
N LEU A 377 -10.23 -14.50 19.64
CA LEU A 377 -11.05 -14.88 20.80
C LEU A 377 -11.90 -16.13 20.55
N ARG A 378 -12.33 -16.36 19.30
CA ARG A 378 -13.10 -17.55 18.92
C ARG A 378 -12.23 -18.80 18.81
N ALA A 379 -10.94 -18.64 18.51
CA ALA A 379 -9.97 -19.74 18.47
C ALA A 379 -9.55 -20.12 19.90
N ALA A 380 -10.33 -20.97 20.58
CA ALA A 380 -10.08 -21.35 21.98
C ALA A 380 -8.72 -22.04 22.21
N ALA A 381 -8.24 -22.81 21.23
CA ALA A 381 -6.97 -23.52 21.31
C ALA A 381 -5.74 -22.61 21.11
N ASP A 382 -5.93 -21.44 20.50
CA ASP A 382 -4.83 -20.54 20.14
C ASP A 382 -4.45 -19.66 21.34
N SER A 383 -3.18 -19.69 21.70
CA SER A 383 -2.60 -18.86 22.78
C SER A 383 -1.61 -17.83 22.26
N ASP A 384 -1.33 -17.79 20.96
CA ASP A 384 -0.29 -16.94 20.40
C ASP A 384 -0.93 -15.77 19.65
N PRO A 385 -1.04 -14.59 20.29
CA PRO A 385 -1.73 -13.45 19.70
C PRO A 385 -0.97 -12.94 18.47
N PRO A 386 -1.65 -12.58 17.37
CA PRO A 386 -1.04 -11.90 16.23
C PRO A 386 -0.36 -10.57 16.61
N ASP A 387 0.64 -10.16 15.83
CA ASP A 387 1.47 -8.96 16.08
C ASP A 387 0.64 -7.68 16.36
N CYS A 388 -0.45 -7.47 15.62
CA CYS A 388 -1.32 -6.31 15.83
C CYS A 388 -2.02 -6.36 17.20
N LEU A 389 -2.38 -7.55 17.71
CA LEU A 389 -3.00 -7.71 19.03
C LEU A 389 -1.99 -7.51 20.15
N ILE A 390 -0.75 -7.98 19.96
CA ILE A 390 0.39 -7.73 20.85
C ILE A 390 0.52 -6.22 21.11
N ARG A 391 0.48 -5.42 20.05
CA ARG A 391 0.54 -3.95 20.12
C ARG A 391 -0.72 -3.32 20.73
N ASP A 392 -1.89 -3.68 20.19
CA ASP A 392 -3.12 -2.89 20.36
C ASP A 392 -3.92 -3.24 21.62
N PHE A 393 -3.88 -4.51 22.01
CA PHE A 393 -4.75 -5.06 23.05
C PHE A 393 -3.96 -5.59 24.23
N GLY A 394 -2.80 -5.00 24.52
CA GLY A 394 -2.04 -5.26 25.75
C GLY A 394 -1.41 -6.65 25.86
N PHE A 395 -1.49 -7.49 24.82
CA PHE A 395 -0.91 -8.84 24.84
C PHE A 395 0.62 -8.83 24.95
N HIS A 396 1.31 -7.74 24.58
CA HIS A 396 2.75 -7.57 24.87
C HIS A 396 3.09 -7.53 26.37
N LEU A 397 2.10 -7.32 27.24
CA LEU A 397 2.27 -7.31 28.70
C LEU A 397 2.03 -8.68 29.32
N CYS A 398 1.55 -9.66 28.55
CA CYS A 398 1.39 -11.04 28.99
C CYS A 398 2.76 -11.73 29.02
N THR A 399 3.21 -12.09 30.22
CA THR A 399 4.46 -12.81 30.46
C THR A 399 4.25 -14.32 30.54
N LYS A 400 3.02 -14.76 30.78
CA LYS A 400 2.64 -16.17 30.92
C LYS A 400 1.39 -16.48 30.12
N ARG A 401 1.23 -17.75 29.73
CA ARG A 401 0.05 -18.24 28.98
C ARG A 401 -1.26 -17.98 29.72
N GLU A 402 -1.26 -18.07 31.05
CA GLU A 402 -2.44 -17.81 31.89
C GLU A 402 -2.90 -16.36 31.80
N GLU A 403 -1.98 -15.41 31.59
CA GLU A 403 -2.31 -13.99 31.39
C GLU A 403 -2.96 -13.77 30.03
N THR A 404 -2.49 -14.46 28.98
CA THR A 404 -3.12 -14.43 27.65
C THR A 404 -4.54 -14.98 27.70
N VAL A 405 -4.74 -16.14 28.34
CA VAL A 405 -6.07 -16.76 28.51
C VAL A 405 -7.00 -15.84 29.31
N TYR A 406 -6.48 -15.22 30.37
CA TYR A 406 -7.21 -14.25 31.17
C TYR A 406 -7.64 -13.03 30.33
N LEU A 407 -6.72 -12.46 29.55
CA LEU A 407 -6.99 -11.28 28.73
C LEU A 407 -8.00 -11.60 27.60
N LYS A 408 -7.94 -12.83 27.02
CA LYS A 408 -8.98 -13.33 26.11
C LYS A 408 -10.35 -13.38 26.80
N ALA A 409 -10.43 -13.87 28.04
CA ALA A 409 -11.70 -13.89 28.77
C ALA A 409 -12.27 -12.49 29.00
N VAL A 410 -11.41 -11.50 29.34
CA VAL A 410 -11.82 -10.10 29.52
C VAL A 410 -12.39 -9.52 28.22
N TYR A 411 -11.67 -9.65 27.10
CA TYR A 411 -12.16 -9.13 25.82
C TYR A 411 -13.39 -9.86 25.29
N SER A 412 -13.52 -11.16 25.58
CA SER A 412 -14.73 -11.91 25.23
C SER A 412 -15.96 -11.38 25.96
N GLN A 413 -15.84 -11.10 27.26
CA GLN A 413 -16.92 -10.48 28.04
C GLN A 413 -17.22 -9.04 27.58
N LEU A 414 -16.19 -8.26 27.23
CA LEU A 414 -16.37 -6.94 26.66
C LEU A 414 -17.18 -6.99 25.37
N LEU A 415 -16.82 -7.87 24.42
CA LEU A 415 -17.54 -8.01 23.15
C LEU A 415 -18.95 -8.59 23.29
N GLN A 416 -19.30 -9.18 24.45
CA GLN A 416 -20.68 -9.54 24.78
C GLN A 416 -21.51 -8.33 25.23
N LYS A 417 -20.88 -7.30 25.80
CA LYS A 417 -21.57 -6.12 26.36
C LYS A 417 -21.45 -4.85 25.54
N CYS A 418 -20.41 -4.73 24.71
CA CYS A 418 -20.13 -3.55 23.90
C CYS A 418 -20.02 -3.89 22.42
N SER A 419 -20.16 -2.88 21.56
CA SER A 419 -19.98 -3.06 20.12
C SER A 419 -18.50 -3.18 19.76
N VAL A 420 -18.21 -3.85 18.63
CA VAL A 420 -16.84 -3.96 18.08
C VAL A 420 -16.23 -2.56 17.83
N SER A 421 -17.03 -1.61 17.32
CA SER A 421 -16.60 -0.22 17.11
C SER A 421 -16.18 0.45 18.42
N THR A 422 -16.99 0.30 19.48
CA THR A 422 -16.69 0.89 20.80
C THR A 422 -15.38 0.35 21.37
N LEU A 423 -15.11 -0.96 21.21
CA LEU A 423 -13.85 -1.55 21.65
C LEU A 423 -12.66 -1.05 20.82
N HIS A 424 -12.83 -0.89 19.51
CA HIS A 424 -11.82 -0.34 18.61
C HIS A 424 -11.49 1.12 18.94
N GLU A 425 -12.50 1.96 19.15
CA GLU A 425 -12.33 3.36 19.55
C GLU A 425 -11.62 3.48 20.90
N ALA A 426 -11.99 2.64 21.88
CA ALA A 426 -11.30 2.58 23.16
C ALA A 426 -9.85 2.11 23.01
N CYS A 427 -9.57 1.18 22.10
CA CYS A 427 -8.21 0.78 21.76
C CYS A 427 -7.43 1.98 21.20
N MET A 428 -7.94 2.66 20.18
CA MET A 428 -7.26 3.82 19.58
C MET A 428 -7.01 4.95 20.60
N ALA A 429 -7.96 5.16 21.53
CA ALA A 429 -7.84 6.16 22.58
C ALA A 429 -7.00 5.71 23.79
N GLY A 430 -6.57 4.46 23.83
CA GLY A 430 -5.98 3.78 24.99
C GLY A 430 -6.78 3.85 26.27
N LYS A 431 -8.09 3.68 26.13
CA LYS A 431 -9.09 3.68 27.20
C LYS A 431 -9.65 2.29 27.48
N LEU A 432 -8.90 1.22 27.21
CA LEU A 432 -9.36 -0.16 27.37
C LEU A 432 -9.68 -0.49 28.84
N ARG A 433 -8.93 0.08 29.79
CA ARG A 433 -9.17 -0.08 31.23
C ARG A 433 -10.46 0.62 31.67
N GLU A 434 -10.67 1.85 31.22
CA GLU A 434 -11.87 2.64 31.47
C GLU A 434 -13.10 1.95 30.88
N LEU A 435 -12.98 1.45 29.65
CA LEU A 435 -14.04 0.70 28.97
C LEU A 435 -14.41 -0.58 29.76
N SER A 436 -13.43 -1.35 30.22
CA SER A 436 -13.68 -2.52 31.07
C SER A 436 -14.46 -2.17 32.33
N ARG A 437 -14.11 -1.05 32.98
CA ARG A 437 -14.83 -0.57 34.18
C ARG A 437 -16.24 -0.09 33.85
N SER A 438 -16.43 0.65 32.75
CA SER A 438 -17.75 1.20 32.39
C SER A 438 -18.77 0.10 32.07
N TYR A 439 -18.31 -1.05 31.54
CA TYR A 439 -19.15 -2.22 31.29
C TYR A 439 -19.19 -3.23 32.47
N GLY A 440 -18.60 -2.86 33.61
CA GLY A 440 -18.60 -3.68 34.83
C GLY A 440 -17.93 -5.04 34.61
N ILE A 441 -16.87 -5.10 33.79
CA ILE A 441 -16.07 -6.32 33.61
C ILE A 441 -15.00 -6.34 34.71
N PRO A 442 -15.05 -7.30 35.65
CA PRO A 442 -14.12 -7.34 36.77
C PRO A 442 -12.71 -7.69 36.27
N VAL A 443 -11.76 -6.81 36.55
CA VAL A 443 -10.34 -7.03 36.26
C VAL A 443 -9.57 -7.01 37.57
N ASP A 444 -8.88 -8.12 37.87
CA ASP A 444 -8.02 -8.27 39.04
C ASP A 444 -7.03 -7.10 39.11
N GLU A 445 -6.91 -6.47 40.27
CA GLU A 445 -6.05 -5.30 40.49
C GLU A 445 -4.63 -5.54 40.01
N ASN A 446 -4.09 -6.74 40.25
CA ASN A 446 -2.74 -7.12 39.84
C ASN A 446 -2.59 -7.28 38.31
N LYS A 447 -3.71 -7.45 37.60
CA LYS A 447 -3.78 -7.66 36.15
C LYS A 447 -4.29 -6.44 35.39
N GLN A 448 -4.62 -5.33 36.07
CA GLN A 448 -5.07 -4.10 35.41
C GLN A 448 -4.02 -3.54 34.45
N ARG A 449 -2.74 -3.83 34.68
CA ARG A 449 -1.65 -3.50 33.75
C ARG A 449 -1.88 -4.07 32.35
N LEU A 450 -2.50 -5.25 32.21
CA LEU A 450 -2.69 -5.95 30.93
C LEU A 450 -3.63 -5.21 29.97
N LEU A 451 -4.45 -4.28 30.46
CA LEU A 451 -5.29 -3.42 29.63
C LEU A 451 -4.58 -2.12 29.20
N GLY A 452 -3.28 -2.00 29.46
CA GLY A 452 -2.45 -0.95 28.92
C GLY A 452 -2.13 -1.22 27.46
N ASN A 453 -2.44 -0.28 26.58
CA ASN A 453 -1.98 -0.30 25.20
C ASN A 453 -1.10 0.92 24.90
N GLN A 454 -0.42 0.88 23.76
CA GLN A 454 0.56 1.89 23.40
C GLN A 454 -0.11 3.07 22.70
N ILE A 455 -0.59 4.04 23.48
CA ILE A 455 -1.22 5.25 22.95
C ILE A 455 -0.25 6.01 22.03
N GLY A 456 -0.71 6.33 20.82
CA GLY A 456 0.02 7.19 19.88
C GLY A 456 1.10 6.48 19.04
N ALA A 457 1.22 5.15 19.14
CA ALA A 457 2.05 4.41 18.20
C ALA A 457 1.38 4.38 16.81
N ALA A 458 2.18 4.51 15.75
CA ALA A 458 1.67 4.46 14.38
C ALA A 458 1.02 3.10 14.11
N GLY A 459 -0.16 3.13 13.48
CA GLY A 459 -0.94 1.94 13.13
C GLY A 459 -1.70 1.29 14.30
N VAL A 460 -1.80 1.93 15.47
CA VAL A 460 -2.64 1.41 16.56
C VAL A 460 -4.10 1.33 16.13
N GLY A 461 -4.72 0.19 16.41
CA GLY A 461 -6.07 -0.11 15.98
C GLY A 461 -6.13 -0.72 14.60
N TYR A 462 -5.01 -0.87 13.87
CA TYR A 462 -4.97 -1.26 12.46
C TYR A 462 -3.99 -2.44 12.20
N GLN A 463 -4.15 -3.29 11.18
CA GLN A 463 -3.36 -4.53 11.00
C GLN A 463 -1.98 -4.22 10.47
N THR A 464 -1.81 -3.03 9.89
CA THR A 464 -0.61 -2.59 9.18
C THR A 464 0.66 -3.09 9.85
N THR A 465 1.31 -3.97 9.11
CA THR A 465 2.44 -4.80 9.48
C THR A 465 3.74 -4.10 9.18
N ASP A 466 3.85 -2.81 9.50
CA ASP A 466 5.15 -2.14 9.41
C ASP A 466 6.05 -2.65 10.54
N ARG A 467 6.43 -3.93 10.43
CA ARG A 467 7.25 -4.72 11.34
C ARG A 467 8.60 -4.07 11.52
N GLU A 468 9.07 -3.34 10.52
CA GLU A 468 10.32 -2.59 10.58
C GLU A 468 10.22 -1.43 11.57
N PHE A 469 9.10 -0.70 11.63
CA PHE A 469 8.87 0.33 12.64
C PHE A 469 8.98 -0.23 14.07
N TRP A 470 8.41 -1.42 14.30
CA TRP A 470 8.44 -2.10 15.61
C TRP A 470 9.80 -2.68 15.98
N ARG A 471 10.53 -3.28 15.02
CA ARG A 471 11.85 -3.85 15.29
C ARG A 471 12.95 -2.81 15.42
N LYS A 472 12.87 -1.67 14.73
CA LYS A 472 14.00 -0.74 14.57
C LYS A 472 14.03 0.45 15.53
N GLY A 473 12.99 0.76 16.34
CA GLY A 473 13.07 1.98 17.15
C GLY A 473 12.10 2.27 18.31
N GLY A 474 11.27 1.34 18.79
CA GLY A 474 10.11 1.75 19.62
C GLY A 474 10.21 1.67 21.14
N ILE A 475 10.83 0.61 21.70
CA ILE A 475 10.45 0.20 23.06
C ILE A 475 11.36 0.76 24.18
N TYR A 476 12.51 1.36 23.85
CA TYR A 476 13.45 1.76 24.91
C TYR A 476 13.75 3.26 25.06
N LYS A 477 13.41 4.16 24.13
CA LYS A 477 13.90 5.57 24.21
C LYS A 477 13.02 6.68 23.63
N SER A 478 11.77 6.48 23.23
CA SER A 478 10.97 7.62 22.74
C SER A 478 10.31 8.37 23.90
N SER A 479 10.72 9.64 24.08
CA SER A 479 10.17 10.49 25.14
C SER A 479 8.68 10.78 24.88
N LYS A 480 7.89 10.83 25.96
CA LYS A 480 6.45 11.11 26.00
C LYS A 480 5.99 12.30 25.12
N LYS A 481 6.88 13.27 24.85
CA LYS A 481 6.61 14.45 24.00
C LYS A 481 6.47 14.11 22.51
N GLN A 482 7.19 13.11 22.00
CA GLN A 482 7.24 12.81 20.57
C GLN A 482 5.98 12.06 20.11
N ALA A 483 5.45 11.18 20.97
CA ALA A 483 4.17 10.49 20.74
C ALA A 483 2.96 11.44 20.78
N LEU A 484 2.97 12.44 21.69
CA LEU A 484 1.93 13.48 21.76
C LEU A 484 1.87 14.36 20.50
N TYR A 485 3.03 14.75 19.96
CA TYR A 485 3.10 15.62 18.78
C TYR A 485 2.60 14.94 17.49
N ILE A 486 2.90 13.65 17.32
CA ILE A 486 2.44 12.87 16.16
C ILE A 486 0.92 12.66 16.26
N ASN A 487 0.40 12.33 17.45
CA ASN A 487 -1.02 12.09 17.65
C ASN A 487 -1.90 13.34 17.39
N ASP A 488 -1.47 14.52 17.86
CA ASP A 488 -2.19 15.77 17.60
C ASP A 488 -2.27 16.12 16.10
N ARG A 489 -1.21 15.81 15.33
CA ARG A 489 -1.19 16.06 13.88
C ARG A 489 -2.16 15.14 13.13
N TYR A 490 -2.21 13.86 13.49
CA TYR A 490 -3.12 12.90 12.83
C TYR A 490 -4.58 13.10 13.24
N ILE A 491 -4.87 13.38 14.52
CA ILE A 491 -6.23 13.71 14.99
C ILE A 491 -6.73 14.99 14.31
N LYS A 492 -5.86 15.98 14.12
CA LYS A 492 -6.21 17.21 13.40
C LYS A 492 -6.55 16.95 11.93
N LEU A 493 -5.74 16.14 11.23
CA LEU A 493 -6.00 15.78 9.83
C LEU A 493 -7.30 14.98 9.67
N ALA A 494 -7.55 14.00 10.54
CA ALA A 494 -8.79 13.21 10.51
C ALA A 494 -10.05 14.05 10.79
N ARG A 495 -9.95 15.06 11.68
CA ARG A 495 -11.05 16.02 11.92
C ARG A 495 -11.28 16.96 10.74
N GLU A 496 -10.20 17.40 10.10
CA GLU A 496 -10.27 18.26 8.91
C GLU A 496 -10.90 17.51 7.73
N GLU A 497 -10.55 16.23 7.53
CA GLU A 497 -11.14 15.35 6.51
C GLU A 497 -12.63 15.10 6.77
N PHE A 498 -13.01 14.79 8.01
CA PHE A 498 -14.42 14.61 8.40
C PHE A 498 -15.27 15.88 8.21
N GLU A 499 -14.77 17.06 8.59
CA GLU A 499 -15.49 18.32 8.35
C GLU A 499 -15.56 18.68 6.86
N GLN A 500 -14.55 18.29 6.07
CA GLN A 500 -14.58 18.47 4.62
C GLN A 500 -15.65 17.60 3.97
N ASP A 501 -15.75 16.33 4.37
CA ASP A 501 -16.80 15.41 3.90
C ASP A 501 -18.20 15.87 4.33
N ARG A 502 -18.34 16.39 5.56
CA ARG A 502 -19.61 16.98 6.02
C ARG A 502 -20.03 18.18 5.19
N LYS A 503 -19.08 19.08 4.88
CA LYS A 503 -19.34 20.25 4.01
C LYS A 503 -19.67 19.85 2.57
N ASN A 504 -19.04 18.79 2.06
CA ASN A 504 -19.35 18.25 0.74
C ASN A 504 -20.77 17.66 0.73
N SER A 505 -21.16 16.89 1.75
CA SER A 505 -22.51 16.32 1.85
C SER A 505 -23.61 17.37 1.94
N LEU A 506 -23.35 18.53 2.55
CA LEU A 506 -24.31 19.66 2.64
C LEU A 506 -24.41 20.50 1.37
N ARG A 507 -23.51 20.31 0.39
CA ARG A 507 -23.55 21.00 -0.91
C ARG A 507 -24.29 20.22 -2.00
N PHE A 508 -24.61 18.95 -1.75
CA PHE A 508 -25.24 18.04 -2.70
C PHE A 508 -26.63 17.53 -2.27
N GLY A 509 -27.15 18.02 -1.14
CA GLY A 509 -28.57 17.96 -0.78
C GLY A 509 -29.17 19.35 -0.84
#